data_AF-A0A2A9EKR0-F1
#
_entry.id   AF-A0A2A9EKR0-F1
#
_cell.length_a   1.000
_cell.length_b   1.000
_cell.length_c   1.000
_cell.angle_alpha   90.00
_cell.angle_beta   90.00
_cell.angle_gamma   90.00
#
_symmetry.space_group_name_H-M   'P 1'
#
loop_
_entity.id
_entity.type
_entity.pdbx_description
1 polymer ?
#
loop_
_entity_poly.entity_id
_entity_poly.type
_entity_poly.pdbx_seq_one_letter_code
_entity_poly.pdbx_strand_id
1 'polypeptide(L)'
;MAGPWNRAEGVLVATRLDPDAVAAHLAAAGVLARLEWYPGTEHLLSLSVLTDPAGSVGAAGEGQVVAGPTLPELVEELQATFDADVLMDGVPAGHEADWTITEEGITLGPGAREATPEDGAIPGVVEEEDTAHDARTVVLTPMPVHQVPLHATLLGRPVTVAEQPVDGEPRRLVMTTGPGRELGVHGWDADAYPVLRLQVDAEDRTALLLPGPDSDVDEREGGVAVFSWSMRSRYVLPDDAAGPVRTLVEDLLGDGEDAAAFAAAVPGADPAAVAASFALPGADGLAAFVAALGLPPAVADVLEGRAEPADLEGARTHEAERLPRAAAQSARLALEGQPPMAPSTRTALRAGAVGLGALAVVAMVMARRGRRG
;
A
#
# COMPACT_ATOMS: atom_id res chain seq x y z
N MET A 1 -22.04 21.07 -0.65
CA MET A 1 -22.63 19.74 -0.44
C MET A 1 -22.37 18.97 -1.71
N ALA A 2 -21.51 17.96 -1.67
CA ALA A 2 -21.26 17.08 -2.81
C ALA A 2 -22.62 16.52 -3.28
N GLY A 3 -22.84 16.47 -4.60
CA GLY A 3 -23.98 15.77 -5.18
C GLY A 3 -23.90 14.26 -4.85
N PRO A 4 -24.83 13.44 -5.33
CA PRO A 4 -24.88 12.00 -5.04
C PRO A 4 -23.79 11.22 -5.80
N TRP A 5 -22.58 11.78 -5.93
CA TRP A 5 -21.49 11.21 -6.70
C TRP A 5 -20.58 10.40 -5.79
N ASN A 6 -20.20 9.22 -6.25
CA ASN A 6 -19.22 8.34 -5.65
C ASN A 6 -18.05 8.15 -6.61
N ARG A 7 -16.93 7.63 -6.10
CA ARG A 7 -15.81 7.17 -6.92
C ARG A 7 -16.07 5.72 -7.34
N ALA A 8 -15.88 5.42 -8.62
CA ALA A 8 -15.74 4.05 -9.12
C ALA A 8 -14.36 3.90 -9.74
N GLU A 9 -13.68 2.81 -9.44
CA GLU A 9 -12.32 2.53 -9.88
C GLU A 9 -12.28 1.32 -10.80
N GLY A 10 -11.25 1.29 -11.63
CA GLY A 10 -10.94 0.14 -12.44
C GLY A 10 -9.65 0.30 -13.18
N VAL A 11 -9.42 -0.64 -14.09
CA VAL A 11 -8.19 -0.73 -14.86
C VAL A 11 -8.47 -1.11 -16.30
N LEU A 12 -7.72 -0.49 -17.20
CA LEU A 12 -7.65 -0.83 -18.61
C LEU A 12 -6.35 -1.59 -18.84
N VAL A 13 -6.45 -2.75 -19.51
CA VAL A 13 -5.32 -3.60 -19.87
C VAL A 13 -5.33 -3.79 -21.38
N ALA A 14 -4.26 -3.41 -22.06
CA ALA A 14 -4.11 -3.69 -23.49
C ALA A 14 -2.64 -3.83 -23.86
N THR A 15 -2.34 -4.44 -25.02
CA THR A 15 -0.96 -4.59 -25.51
C THR A 15 -0.22 -3.25 -25.67
N ARG A 16 -0.97 -2.16 -25.91
CA ARG A 16 -0.48 -0.79 -25.90
C ARG A 16 -1.63 0.15 -25.59
N LEU A 17 -1.58 0.88 -24.47
CA LEU A 17 -2.44 2.04 -24.24
C LEU A 17 -1.62 3.31 -24.39
N ASP A 18 -2.26 4.35 -24.92
CA ASP A 18 -1.75 5.71 -24.87
C ASP A 18 -2.64 6.49 -23.88
N PRO A 19 -2.15 6.82 -22.68
CA PRO A 19 -2.91 7.56 -21.69
C PRO A 19 -3.48 8.89 -22.21
N ASP A 20 -2.78 9.56 -23.14
CA ASP A 20 -3.27 10.81 -23.74
C ASP A 20 -4.44 10.57 -24.70
N ALA A 21 -4.42 9.45 -25.43
CA ALA A 21 -5.52 9.05 -26.31
C ALA A 21 -6.78 8.68 -25.52
N VAL A 22 -6.62 7.93 -24.42
CA VAL A 22 -7.73 7.60 -23.50
C VAL A 22 -8.29 8.87 -22.88
N ALA A 23 -7.43 9.77 -22.38
CA ALA A 23 -7.86 11.06 -21.84
C ALA A 23 -8.64 11.90 -22.86
N ALA A 24 -8.17 11.97 -24.10
CA ALA A 24 -8.84 12.72 -25.16
C ALA A 24 -10.20 12.12 -25.53
N HIS A 25 -10.31 10.79 -25.53
CA HIS A 25 -11.58 10.10 -25.78
C HIS A 25 -12.60 10.38 -24.67
N LEU A 26 -12.19 10.24 -23.40
CA LEU A 26 -13.04 10.57 -22.25
C LEU A 26 -13.46 12.05 -22.25
N ALA A 27 -12.53 12.96 -22.56
CA ALA A 27 -12.82 14.38 -22.67
C ALA A 27 -13.83 14.69 -23.78
N ALA A 28 -13.76 14.00 -24.93
CA ALA A 28 -14.71 14.18 -26.02
C ALA A 28 -16.14 13.72 -25.63
N ALA A 29 -16.25 12.73 -24.75
CA ALA A 29 -17.51 12.30 -24.15
C ALA A 29 -17.94 13.18 -22.96
N GLY A 30 -17.13 14.16 -22.56
CA GLY A 30 -17.36 15.02 -21.41
C GLY A 30 -17.23 14.32 -20.05
N VAL A 31 -16.69 13.09 -20.03
CA VAL A 31 -16.55 12.28 -18.81
C VAL A 31 -15.52 12.91 -17.88
N LEU A 32 -15.87 13.00 -16.59
CA LEU A 32 -14.98 13.43 -15.53
C LEU A 32 -14.25 12.22 -14.95
N ALA A 33 -12.94 12.20 -15.09
CA ALA A 33 -12.13 11.05 -14.71
C ALA A 33 -10.76 11.45 -14.14
N ARG A 34 -10.10 10.48 -13.54
CA ARG A 34 -8.66 10.48 -13.27
C ARG A 34 -8.05 9.24 -13.89
N LEU A 35 -6.95 9.42 -14.60
CA LEU A 35 -6.15 8.35 -15.17
C LEU A 35 -4.82 8.28 -14.44
N GLU A 36 -4.35 7.07 -14.15
CA GLU A 36 -3.08 6.88 -13.44
C GLU A 36 -2.27 5.71 -13.99
N TRP A 37 -0.96 5.88 -14.10
CA TRP A 37 -0.06 4.87 -14.64
C TRP A 37 1.39 5.06 -14.17
N TYR A 38 2.16 3.98 -14.18
CA TYR A 38 3.61 4.07 -14.02
C TYR A 38 4.28 4.31 -15.38
N PRO A 39 5.34 5.13 -15.44
CA PRO A 39 6.17 5.22 -16.64
C PRO A 39 6.68 3.83 -17.06
N GLY A 40 6.48 3.45 -18.32
CA GLY A 40 6.90 2.14 -18.84
C GLY A 40 5.90 0.99 -18.63
N THR A 41 4.79 1.22 -17.92
CA THR A 41 3.69 0.24 -17.78
C THR A 41 2.46 0.67 -18.57
N GLU A 42 2.61 1.34 -19.71
CA GLU A 42 1.49 1.89 -20.47
C GLU A 42 0.56 0.83 -21.08
N HIS A 43 0.77 -0.46 -20.81
CA HIS A 43 -0.18 -1.54 -21.07
C HIS A 43 -1.22 -1.71 -19.94
N LEU A 44 -1.04 -1.00 -18.82
CA LEU A 44 -1.88 -1.01 -17.62
C LEU A 44 -2.19 0.43 -17.20
N LEU A 45 -3.45 0.84 -17.28
CA LEU A 45 -3.89 2.20 -16.97
C LEU A 45 -5.06 2.16 -15.99
N SER A 46 -4.87 2.71 -14.80
CA SER A 46 -5.96 2.87 -13.82
C SER A 46 -6.90 4.00 -14.27
N LEU A 47 -8.20 3.78 -14.08
CA LEU A 47 -9.26 4.73 -14.36
C LEU A 47 -10.16 4.89 -13.13
N SER A 48 -10.32 6.12 -12.67
CA SER A 48 -11.32 6.48 -11.66
C SER A 48 -12.32 7.45 -12.27
N VAL A 49 -13.62 7.22 -12.05
CA VAL A 49 -14.70 8.07 -12.54
C VAL A 49 -15.70 8.39 -11.43
N LEU A 50 -16.45 9.47 -11.61
CA LEU A 50 -17.61 9.76 -10.76
C LEU A 50 -18.80 8.91 -11.19
N THR A 51 -19.55 8.34 -10.23
CA THR A 51 -20.80 7.60 -10.50
C THR A 51 -21.93 8.04 -9.58
N ASP A 52 -23.15 8.13 -10.12
CA ASP A 52 -24.35 8.36 -9.31
C ASP A 52 -24.95 7.02 -8.82
N PRO A 53 -25.97 7.01 -7.93
CA PRO A 53 -26.56 5.78 -7.42
C PRO A 53 -27.36 5.00 -8.48
N ALA A 54 -27.62 5.59 -9.65
CA ALA A 54 -28.24 4.93 -10.79
C ALA A 54 -27.21 4.26 -11.71
N GLY A 55 -25.91 4.43 -11.43
CA GLY A 55 -24.80 3.89 -12.23
C GLY A 55 -24.40 4.76 -13.43
N SER A 56 -24.86 6.01 -13.47
CA SER A 56 -24.46 6.97 -14.52
C SER A 56 -23.09 7.55 -14.20
N VAL A 57 -22.22 7.66 -15.20
CA VAL A 57 -20.92 8.31 -15.08
C VAL A 57 -21.09 9.82 -15.08
N GLY A 58 -20.36 10.50 -14.20
CA GLY A 58 -20.36 11.96 -14.11
C GLY A 58 -19.73 12.60 -15.33
N ALA A 59 -20.46 13.51 -15.96
CA ALA A 59 -20.01 14.30 -17.09
C ALA A 59 -20.07 15.81 -16.78
N ALA A 60 -19.26 16.58 -17.48
CA ALA A 60 -19.26 18.03 -17.37
C ALA A 60 -20.53 18.64 -17.98
N GLY A 61 -21.29 19.38 -17.18
CA GLY A 61 -22.39 20.23 -17.61
C GLY A 61 -22.12 21.71 -17.34
N GLU A 62 -23.08 22.59 -17.65
CA GLU A 62 -22.97 24.02 -17.38
C GLU A 62 -22.84 24.30 -15.88
N GLY A 63 -21.59 24.46 -15.42
CA GLY A 63 -21.25 24.79 -14.04
C GLY A 63 -21.49 23.69 -12.99
N GLN A 64 -21.85 22.48 -13.41
CA GLN A 64 -22.19 21.36 -12.52
C GLN A 64 -21.85 20.02 -13.17
N VAL A 65 -21.84 18.96 -12.37
CA VAL A 65 -21.73 17.58 -12.87
C VAL A 65 -23.13 17.05 -13.19
N VAL A 66 -23.29 16.46 -14.37
CA VAL A 66 -24.53 15.87 -14.88
C VAL A 66 -24.34 14.38 -15.15
N ALA A 67 -25.43 13.62 -15.23
CA ALA A 67 -25.39 12.22 -15.64
C ALA A 67 -25.02 12.11 -17.13
N GLY A 68 -23.98 11.34 -17.44
CA GLY A 68 -23.52 10.97 -18.77
C GLY A 68 -23.92 9.53 -19.12
N PRO A 69 -23.07 8.78 -19.86
CA PRO A 69 -23.33 7.36 -20.14
C PRO A 69 -23.35 6.55 -18.85
N THR A 70 -23.97 5.38 -18.88
CA THR A 70 -23.87 4.42 -17.77
C THR A 70 -22.47 3.82 -17.68
N LEU A 71 -22.07 3.35 -16.50
CA LEU A 71 -20.76 2.74 -16.30
C LEU A 71 -20.52 1.52 -17.24
N PRO A 72 -21.49 0.62 -17.48
CA PRO A 72 -21.33 -0.44 -18.48
C PRO A 72 -21.18 0.07 -19.92
N GLU A 73 -21.92 1.11 -20.32
CA GLU A 73 -21.77 1.71 -21.67
C GLU A 73 -20.37 2.29 -21.86
N LEU A 74 -19.83 2.97 -20.84
CA LEU A 74 -18.46 3.47 -20.88
C LEU A 74 -17.44 2.33 -21.00
N VAL A 75 -17.63 1.24 -20.25
CA VAL A 75 -16.77 0.05 -20.32
C VAL A 75 -16.78 -0.55 -21.74
N GLU A 76 -17.96 -0.78 -22.32
CA GLU A 76 -18.10 -1.33 -23.67
C GLU A 76 -17.44 -0.42 -24.72
N GLU A 77 -17.61 0.90 -24.60
CA GLU A 77 -17.01 1.87 -25.53
C GLU A 77 -15.48 1.91 -25.43
N LEU A 78 -14.92 1.88 -24.22
CA LEU A 78 -13.47 1.84 -24.01
C LEU A 78 -12.86 0.52 -24.52
N GLN A 79 -13.52 -0.61 -24.26
CA GLN A 79 -13.10 -1.92 -24.77
C GLN A 79 -13.03 -1.92 -26.30
N ALA A 80 -14.09 -1.45 -26.96
CA ALA A 80 -14.16 -1.41 -28.41
C ALA A 80 -13.18 -0.41 -29.05
N THR A 81 -12.96 0.74 -28.41
CA THR A 81 -12.12 1.82 -28.96
C THR A 81 -10.63 1.50 -28.84
N PHE A 82 -10.22 0.92 -27.71
CA PHE A 82 -8.81 0.71 -27.39
C PHE A 82 -8.34 -0.74 -27.51
N ASP A 83 -9.22 -1.67 -27.89
CA ASP A 83 -8.92 -3.11 -27.92
C ASP A 83 -8.33 -3.56 -26.57
N ALA A 84 -9.01 -3.16 -25.49
CA ALA A 84 -8.55 -3.27 -24.12
C ALA A 84 -9.54 -4.10 -23.29
N ASP A 85 -9.01 -4.87 -22.35
CA ASP A 85 -9.80 -5.42 -21.26
C ASP A 85 -10.03 -4.33 -20.21
N VAL A 86 -11.28 -4.03 -19.92
CA VAL A 86 -11.67 -2.99 -18.95
C VAL A 86 -12.40 -3.64 -17.80
N LEU A 87 -11.83 -3.51 -16.60
CA LEU A 87 -12.34 -4.06 -15.36
C LEU A 87 -12.70 -2.89 -14.44
N MET A 88 -13.98 -2.61 -14.26
CA MET A 88 -14.48 -1.57 -13.36
C MET A 88 -15.25 -2.21 -12.21
N ASP A 89 -15.09 -1.68 -11.01
CA ASP A 89 -15.89 -2.09 -9.86
C ASP A 89 -17.40 -1.89 -10.14
N GLY A 90 -18.22 -2.84 -9.69
CA GLY A 90 -19.66 -2.86 -9.93
C GLY A 90 -20.10 -3.20 -11.36
N VAL A 91 -19.18 -3.39 -12.31
CA VAL A 91 -19.49 -3.87 -13.67
C VAL A 91 -19.08 -5.33 -13.80
N PRO A 92 -20.01 -6.27 -14.03
CA PRO A 92 -19.66 -7.63 -14.38
C PRO A 92 -18.77 -7.61 -15.62
N ALA A 93 -17.67 -8.36 -15.62
CA ALA A 93 -16.83 -8.48 -16.81
C ALA A 93 -17.72 -8.85 -18.02
N GLY A 94 -17.79 -7.95 -19.00
CA GLY A 94 -18.69 -8.07 -20.16
C GLY A 94 -18.22 -9.14 -21.16
N HIS A 95 -16.93 -9.45 -21.13
CA HIS A 95 -16.49 -10.78 -21.53
C HIS A 95 -16.90 -11.70 -20.40
N GLU A 96 -17.87 -12.58 -20.65
CA GLU A 96 -17.99 -13.82 -19.88
C GLU A 96 -16.56 -14.30 -19.70
N ALA A 97 -16.03 -14.14 -18.48
CA ALA A 97 -14.64 -14.42 -18.21
C ALA A 97 -14.47 -15.85 -18.68
N ASP A 98 -13.80 -16.02 -19.80
CA ASP A 98 -13.71 -17.32 -20.44
C ASP A 98 -12.57 -18.05 -19.76
N TRP A 99 -12.70 -18.09 -18.44
CA TRP A 99 -11.78 -18.59 -17.47
C TRP A 99 -12.60 -18.83 -16.21
N THR A 100 -12.77 -20.09 -15.83
CA THR A 100 -13.43 -20.47 -14.57
C THR A 100 -12.36 -20.91 -13.59
N ILE A 101 -12.34 -20.35 -12.38
CA ILE A 101 -11.51 -20.88 -11.30
C ILE A 101 -12.25 -22.04 -10.64
N THR A 102 -11.69 -23.24 -10.72
CA THR A 102 -12.17 -24.46 -10.07
C THR A 102 -11.13 -24.97 -9.06
N GLU A 103 -11.50 -25.89 -8.17
CA GLU A 103 -10.52 -26.57 -7.29
C GLU A 103 -9.41 -27.30 -8.09
N GLU A 104 -9.64 -27.58 -9.37
CA GLU A 104 -8.72 -28.28 -10.28
C GLU A 104 -7.83 -27.32 -11.09
N GLY A 105 -8.07 -26.00 -11.03
CA GLY A 105 -7.30 -24.98 -11.73
C GLY A 105 -8.15 -23.94 -12.46
N ILE A 106 -7.48 -23.11 -13.27
CA ILE A 106 -8.10 -22.08 -14.13
C ILE A 106 -8.47 -22.73 -15.47
N THR A 107 -9.77 -22.79 -15.79
CA THR A 107 -10.28 -23.33 -17.05
C THR A 107 -10.56 -22.19 -18.01
N LEU A 108 -9.60 -21.86 -18.88
CA LEU A 108 -9.80 -20.93 -20.01
C LEU A 108 -10.83 -21.54 -21.00
N GLY A 109 -11.72 -20.75 -21.59
CA GLY A 109 -12.62 -21.23 -22.64
C GLY A 109 -12.35 -20.62 -24.02
N PRO A 110 -13.25 -20.83 -24.99
CA PRO A 110 -12.99 -20.73 -26.43
C PRO A 110 -12.55 -19.35 -26.99
N GLY A 111 -12.79 -18.25 -26.30
CA GLY A 111 -12.41 -16.88 -26.64
C GLY A 111 -11.13 -16.39 -25.93
N ALA A 112 -10.64 -17.12 -24.92
CA ALA A 112 -9.38 -16.80 -24.27
C ALA A 112 -8.20 -17.11 -25.21
N ARG A 113 -7.47 -16.08 -25.62
CA ARG A 113 -6.21 -16.24 -26.35
C ARG A 113 -5.15 -16.79 -25.39
N GLU A 114 -4.51 -17.89 -25.77
CA GLU A 114 -3.35 -18.41 -25.06
C GLU A 114 -2.25 -17.34 -25.05
N ALA A 115 -1.81 -16.93 -23.86
CA ALA A 115 -0.69 -16.01 -23.71
C ALA A 115 0.56 -16.68 -24.31
N THR A 116 1.08 -16.09 -25.38
CA THR A 116 2.32 -16.57 -26.01
C THR A 116 3.52 -16.03 -25.25
N PRO A 117 4.70 -16.65 -25.33
CA PRO A 117 5.93 -16.13 -24.72
C PRO A 117 6.30 -14.71 -25.19
N GLU A 118 5.74 -14.27 -26.32
CA GLU A 118 5.89 -12.95 -26.93
C GLU A 118 5.05 -11.88 -26.22
N ASP A 119 4.03 -12.30 -25.46
CA ASP A 119 3.08 -11.44 -24.73
C ASP A 119 3.56 -11.06 -23.33
N GLY A 120 4.81 -11.41 -23.01
CA GLY A 120 5.36 -11.33 -21.66
C GLY A 120 4.90 -12.53 -20.85
N ALA A 121 5.84 -13.42 -20.49
CA ALA A 121 5.54 -14.51 -19.57
C ALA A 121 4.97 -13.92 -18.27
N ILE A 122 3.82 -14.43 -17.80
CA ILE A 122 3.41 -14.22 -16.41
C ILE A 122 4.61 -14.68 -15.56
N PRO A 123 5.22 -13.79 -14.75
CA PRO A 123 6.33 -14.20 -13.90
C PRO A 123 5.89 -15.42 -13.12
N GLY A 124 6.64 -16.53 -13.24
CA GLY A 124 6.38 -17.70 -12.41
C GLY A 124 6.34 -17.25 -10.95
N VAL A 125 5.46 -17.86 -10.14
CA VAL A 125 5.44 -17.63 -8.69
C VAL A 125 6.89 -17.72 -8.21
N VAL A 126 7.43 -16.60 -7.73
CA VAL A 126 8.86 -16.48 -7.44
C VAL A 126 9.17 -17.37 -6.24
N GLU A 127 9.53 -18.63 -6.52
CA GLU A 127 10.04 -19.58 -5.52
C GLU A 127 11.52 -19.35 -5.22
N GLU A 128 12.22 -18.56 -6.06
CA GLU A 128 13.61 -18.17 -5.86
C GLU A 128 13.75 -17.04 -4.83
N GLU A 129 14.93 -16.95 -4.21
CA GLU A 129 15.30 -15.85 -3.32
C GLU A 129 15.18 -14.53 -4.12
N ASP A 130 14.28 -13.64 -3.70
CA ASP A 130 14.06 -12.34 -4.34
C ASP A 130 15.32 -11.48 -4.21
N THR A 131 16.25 -11.68 -5.11
CA THR A 131 17.54 -11.00 -5.16
C THR A 131 17.53 -9.84 -6.15
N ALA A 132 16.45 -9.70 -6.91
CA ALA A 132 16.26 -8.66 -7.91
C ALA A 132 15.67 -7.39 -7.30
N HIS A 133 14.78 -7.51 -6.31
CA HIS A 133 14.18 -6.35 -5.65
C HIS A 133 15.13 -5.79 -4.59
N ASP A 134 15.86 -4.72 -4.94
CA ASP A 134 16.71 -3.97 -4.04
C ASP A 134 16.01 -2.67 -3.62
N ALA A 135 15.61 -2.63 -2.34
CA ALA A 135 14.85 -1.54 -1.78
C ALA A 135 15.42 -1.09 -0.44
N ARG A 136 15.25 0.20 -0.16
CA ARG A 136 15.47 0.79 1.16
C ARG A 136 14.11 1.05 1.78
N THR A 137 13.87 0.46 2.94
CA THR A 137 12.58 0.52 3.61
C THR A 137 12.74 1.12 5.00
N VAL A 138 11.87 2.08 5.34
CA VAL A 138 11.72 2.63 6.68
C VAL A 138 10.27 2.46 7.11
N VAL A 139 10.06 1.82 8.25
CA VAL A 139 8.73 1.61 8.83
C VAL A 139 8.62 2.41 10.12
N LEU A 140 7.62 3.28 10.20
CA LEU A 140 7.19 3.93 11.43
C LEU A 140 6.09 3.08 12.09
N THR A 141 6.33 2.63 13.32
CA THR A 141 5.44 1.69 14.00
C THR A 141 5.54 1.81 15.54
N PRO A 142 4.46 1.54 16.31
CA PRO A 142 4.54 1.34 17.75
C PRO A 142 5.19 0.01 18.17
N MET A 143 5.49 -0.89 17.22
CA MET A 143 6.03 -2.23 17.45
C MET A 143 7.09 -2.25 18.56
N PRO A 144 6.94 -3.09 19.60
CA PRO A 144 7.94 -3.24 20.63
C PRO A 144 9.33 -3.62 20.10
N VAL A 145 10.39 -2.99 20.63
CA VAL A 145 11.78 -3.25 20.20
C VAL A 145 12.18 -4.72 20.26
N HIS A 146 11.57 -5.50 21.14
CA HIS A 146 11.88 -6.90 21.33
C HIS A 146 11.48 -7.78 20.13
N GLN A 147 10.62 -7.31 19.23
CA GLN A 147 10.24 -8.03 18.02
C GLN A 147 11.30 -7.90 16.91
N VAL A 148 12.12 -6.85 16.92
CA VAL A 148 13.11 -6.53 15.86
C VAL A 148 14.10 -7.67 15.55
N PRO A 149 14.72 -8.37 16.52
CA PRO A 149 15.62 -9.47 16.23
C PRO A 149 14.96 -10.60 15.42
N LEU A 150 13.68 -10.86 15.68
CA LEU A 150 12.93 -11.89 14.96
C LEU A 150 12.69 -11.47 13.50
N HIS A 151 12.31 -10.20 13.27
CA HIS A 151 12.19 -9.66 11.91
C HIS A 151 13.51 -9.75 11.14
N ALA A 152 14.65 -9.42 11.75
CA ALA A 152 15.96 -9.56 11.12
C ALA A 152 16.24 -11.01 10.68
N THR A 153 16.00 -11.98 11.56
CA THR A 153 16.18 -13.40 11.24
C THR A 153 15.20 -13.90 10.18
N LEU A 154 13.93 -13.48 10.21
CA LEU A 154 12.92 -13.92 9.23
C LEU A 154 13.16 -13.32 7.85
N LEU A 155 13.70 -12.10 7.79
CA LEU A 155 14.13 -11.47 6.54
C LEU A 155 15.48 -11.99 6.05
N GLY A 156 16.28 -12.60 6.92
CA GLY A 156 17.62 -13.09 6.59
C GLY A 156 18.66 -11.98 6.41
N ARG A 157 18.37 -10.74 6.85
CA ARG A 157 19.25 -9.57 6.71
C ARG A 157 19.20 -8.64 7.92
N PRO A 158 20.18 -7.72 8.07
CA PRO A 158 20.19 -6.77 9.17
C PRO A 158 18.95 -5.89 9.18
N VAL A 159 18.41 -5.65 10.38
CA VAL A 159 17.34 -4.68 10.62
C VAL A 159 17.80 -3.70 11.69
N THR A 160 17.71 -2.41 11.38
CA THR A 160 18.09 -1.34 12.30
C THR A 160 16.85 -0.71 12.89
N VAL A 161 16.88 -0.43 14.20
CA VAL A 161 15.79 0.23 14.90
C VAL A 161 16.27 1.48 15.62
N ALA A 162 15.54 2.57 15.49
CA ALA A 162 15.71 3.80 16.27
C ALA A 162 14.41 4.16 16.99
N GLU A 163 14.52 4.66 18.23
CA GLU A 163 13.35 5.21 18.93
C GLU A 163 13.03 6.58 18.33
N GLN A 164 11.77 6.78 18.00
CA GLN A 164 11.27 8.00 17.38
C GLN A 164 9.98 8.39 18.11
N PRO A 165 10.05 9.03 19.28
CA PRO A 165 8.82 9.48 19.94
C PRO A 165 8.11 10.50 19.05
N VAL A 166 6.81 10.30 18.86
CA VAL A 166 5.95 11.17 18.05
C VAL A 166 4.82 11.65 18.95
N ASP A 167 4.77 12.95 19.21
CA ASP A 167 3.88 13.60 20.19
C ASP A 167 3.82 12.89 21.57
N GLY A 168 4.98 12.41 22.04
CA GLY A 168 5.09 11.71 23.33
C GLY A 168 4.65 10.24 23.31
N GLU A 169 4.13 9.73 22.19
CA GLU A 169 3.89 8.31 22.02
C GLU A 169 5.16 7.56 21.58
N PRO A 170 5.42 6.36 22.13
CA PRO A 170 6.54 5.55 21.69
C PRO A 170 6.27 5.05 20.26
N ARG A 171 7.02 5.58 19.30
CA ARG A 171 7.15 5.01 17.95
C ARG A 171 8.60 4.65 17.68
N ARG A 172 8.79 3.82 16.67
CA ARG A 172 10.11 3.37 16.22
C ARG A 172 10.20 3.47 14.71
N LEU A 173 11.41 3.77 14.25
CA LEU A 173 11.81 3.62 12.87
C LEU A 173 12.50 2.27 12.75
N VAL A 174 11.90 1.34 12.01
CA VAL A 174 12.45 0.02 11.71
C VAL A 174 12.89 0.02 10.26
N MET A 175 14.16 -0.26 10.02
CA MET A 175 14.82 0.07 8.76
C MET A 175 15.60 -1.13 8.22
N THR A 176 15.55 -1.32 6.91
CA THR A 176 16.34 -2.34 6.22
C THR A 176 16.70 -1.84 4.81
N THR A 177 17.81 -2.35 4.28
CA THR A 177 18.35 -1.98 2.97
C THR A 177 18.89 -3.22 2.28
N GLY A 178 18.85 -3.23 0.95
CA GLY A 178 19.44 -4.26 0.12
C GLY A 178 18.42 -5.14 -0.59
N PRO A 179 18.89 -6.15 -1.34
CA PRO A 179 18.01 -7.08 -2.02
C PRO A 179 17.27 -7.96 -1.02
N GLY A 180 16.08 -8.41 -1.40
CA GLY A 180 15.30 -9.32 -0.58
C GLY A 180 13.86 -8.90 -0.41
N ARG A 181 13.13 -9.77 0.30
CA ARG A 181 11.73 -9.52 0.65
C ARG A 181 11.56 -8.25 1.46
N GLU A 182 10.44 -7.57 1.25
CA GLU A 182 10.08 -6.35 1.97
C GLU A 182 9.93 -6.57 3.48
N LEU A 183 10.26 -5.55 4.26
CA LEU A 183 9.99 -5.55 5.70
C LEU A 183 8.48 -5.62 5.95
N GLY A 184 8.05 -6.62 6.72
CA GLY A 184 6.63 -6.89 6.98
C GLY A 184 6.02 -8.00 6.11
N VAL A 185 6.77 -8.59 5.17
CA VAL A 185 6.28 -9.69 4.31
C VAL A 185 5.72 -10.90 5.09
N HIS A 186 6.22 -11.13 6.31
CA HIS A 186 5.77 -12.22 7.18
C HIS A 186 4.63 -11.81 8.13
N GLY A 187 4.04 -10.64 7.89
CA GLY A 187 3.02 -10.03 8.73
C GLY A 187 3.59 -9.22 9.90
N TRP A 188 2.67 -8.57 10.60
CA TRP A 188 2.91 -7.76 11.79
C TRP A 188 2.06 -8.28 12.95
N ASP A 189 2.60 -8.25 14.16
CA ASP A 189 1.83 -8.51 15.37
C ASP A 189 0.83 -7.36 15.61
N ALA A 190 -0.25 -7.63 16.37
CA ALA A 190 -1.33 -6.66 16.57
C ALA A 190 -0.87 -5.34 17.22
N ASP A 191 0.18 -5.39 18.06
CA ASP A 191 0.76 -4.24 18.74
C ASP A 191 1.78 -3.45 17.89
N ALA A 192 1.98 -3.85 16.62
CA ALA A 192 2.78 -3.12 15.65
C ALA A 192 1.94 -2.14 14.81
N TYR A 193 0.62 -2.15 14.91
CA TYR A 193 -0.25 -1.24 14.14
C TYR A 193 -0.52 0.08 14.87
N PRO A 194 -0.73 1.19 14.13
CA PRO A 194 -0.64 1.30 12.68
C PRO A 194 0.81 1.20 12.17
N VAL A 195 0.97 0.66 10.96
CA VAL A 195 2.26 0.52 10.27
C VAL A 195 2.28 1.48 9.10
N LEU A 196 3.18 2.47 9.14
CA LEU A 196 3.48 3.33 7.99
C LEU A 196 4.82 2.92 7.41
N ARG A 197 4.81 2.42 6.17
CA ARG A 197 6.00 1.97 5.45
C ARG A 197 6.34 2.97 4.36
N LEU A 198 7.58 3.44 4.36
CA LEU A 198 8.21 4.18 3.28
C LEU A 198 9.20 3.25 2.58
N GLN A 199 9.18 3.22 1.26
CA GLN A 199 10.07 2.38 0.48
C GLN A 199 10.60 3.16 -0.72
N VAL A 200 11.88 2.94 -1.04
CA VAL A 200 12.52 3.46 -2.24
C VAL A 200 13.32 2.36 -2.89
N ASP A 201 13.07 2.11 -4.16
CA ASP A 201 13.87 1.25 -5.02
C ASP A 201 14.36 2.05 -6.24
N ALA A 202 14.85 1.36 -7.27
CA ALA A 202 15.37 2.02 -8.47
C ALA A 202 14.27 2.69 -9.32
N GLU A 203 13.03 2.23 -9.21
CA GLU A 203 11.91 2.61 -10.05
C GLU A 203 10.97 3.57 -9.34
N ASP A 204 10.80 3.42 -8.01
CA ASP A 204 9.78 4.15 -7.29
C ASP A 204 10.15 4.56 -5.85
N ARG A 205 9.36 5.50 -5.33
CA ARG A 205 9.23 5.90 -3.94
C ARG A 205 7.77 5.71 -3.57
N THR A 206 7.51 4.92 -2.54
CA THR A 206 6.15 4.60 -2.11
C THR A 206 5.94 4.82 -0.61
N ALA A 207 4.71 5.16 -0.26
CA ALA A 207 4.19 5.13 1.10
C ALA A 207 3.01 4.16 1.16
N LEU A 208 2.99 3.32 2.19
CA LEU A 208 1.90 2.40 2.50
C LEU A 208 1.52 2.56 3.97
N LEU A 209 0.24 2.77 4.24
CA LEU A 209 -0.34 2.72 5.57
C LEU A 209 -1.14 1.43 5.72
N LEU A 210 -0.88 0.71 6.81
CA LEU A 210 -1.72 -0.39 7.27
C LEU A 210 -2.30 -0.01 8.64
N PRO A 211 -3.63 0.12 8.78
CA PRO A 211 -4.27 0.66 9.98
C PRO A 211 -4.36 -0.37 11.12
N GLY A 212 -4.37 -1.67 10.79
CA GLY A 212 -4.44 -2.80 11.73
C GLY A 212 -5.76 -3.59 11.67
N PRO A 213 -5.82 -4.76 12.33
CA PRO A 213 -6.95 -5.69 12.24
C PRO A 213 -8.19 -5.29 13.07
N ASP A 214 -8.03 -4.41 14.08
CA ASP A 214 -9.11 -3.99 15.00
C ASP A 214 -9.75 -2.64 14.61
N SER A 215 -9.54 -2.17 13.38
CA SER A 215 -10.38 -1.08 12.88
C SER A 215 -11.80 -1.64 12.75
N ASP A 216 -12.69 -1.29 13.68
CA ASP A 216 -14.15 -1.54 13.68
C ASP A 216 -14.82 -0.89 12.45
N VAL A 217 -14.39 -1.26 11.24
CA VAL A 217 -14.96 -0.89 9.95
C VAL A 217 -15.60 -2.14 9.37
N ASP A 218 -16.78 -2.45 9.88
CA ASP A 218 -17.70 -3.39 9.24
C ASP A 218 -18.27 -2.83 7.90
N GLU A 219 -17.89 -1.63 7.46
CA GLU A 219 -18.32 -1.06 6.18
C GLU A 219 -17.23 -0.14 5.56
N ARG A 220 -16.49 -0.71 4.59
CA ARG A 220 -15.51 -0.13 3.62
C ARG A 220 -14.08 -0.62 3.81
N GLU A 221 -13.42 -0.89 2.69
CA GLU A 221 -11.97 -1.03 2.48
C GLU A 221 -11.12 0.19 2.95
N GLY A 222 -11.63 1.03 3.85
CA GLY A 222 -11.16 2.39 4.13
C GLY A 222 -10.19 2.49 5.29
N GLY A 223 -8.95 2.09 5.07
CA GLY A 223 -7.86 2.45 6.00
C GLY A 223 -6.47 2.08 5.52
N VAL A 224 -6.36 1.22 4.51
CA VAL A 224 -5.12 1.08 3.75
C VAL A 224 -4.99 2.30 2.85
N ALA A 225 -3.87 3.01 2.95
CA ALA A 225 -3.56 4.12 2.05
C ALA A 225 -2.26 3.81 1.33
N VAL A 226 -2.21 4.06 0.02
CA VAL A 226 -1.01 3.84 -0.80
C VAL A 226 -0.75 5.10 -1.61
N PHE A 227 0.51 5.51 -1.67
CA PHE A 227 0.91 6.61 -2.54
C PHE A 227 2.25 6.29 -3.20
N SER A 228 2.37 6.66 -4.48
CA SER A 228 3.60 6.55 -5.26
C SER A 228 3.97 7.91 -5.84
N TRP A 229 5.22 8.32 -5.65
CA TRP A 229 5.75 9.55 -6.23
C TRP A 229 6.24 9.42 -7.68
N SER A 230 6.22 8.21 -8.24
CA SER A 230 6.55 7.96 -9.66
C SER A 230 5.33 7.69 -10.52
N MET A 231 4.20 7.37 -9.89
CA MET A 231 2.91 7.26 -10.58
C MET A 231 2.53 8.61 -11.19
N ARG A 232 2.19 8.59 -12.47
CA ARG A 232 1.64 9.74 -13.16
C ARG A 232 0.14 9.73 -13.00
N SER A 233 -0.42 10.90 -12.71
CA SER A 233 -1.85 11.12 -12.69
C SER A 233 -2.26 12.21 -13.68
N ARG A 234 -3.43 12.04 -14.28
CA ARG A 234 -4.05 13.03 -15.16
C ARG A 234 -5.53 13.09 -14.90
N TYR A 235 -6.02 14.28 -14.55
CA TYR A 235 -7.44 14.54 -14.51
C TYR A 235 -7.98 14.85 -15.90
N VAL A 236 -9.12 14.26 -16.22
CA VAL A 236 -9.92 14.55 -17.40
C VAL A 236 -11.06 15.46 -16.96
N LEU A 237 -10.90 16.75 -17.23
CA LEU A 237 -11.90 17.78 -17.01
C LEU A 237 -11.76 18.88 -18.08
N PRO A 238 -12.84 19.58 -18.45
CA PRO A 238 -12.74 20.75 -19.32
C PRO A 238 -11.82 21.83 -18.73
N ASP A 239 -11.05 22.50 -19.57
CA ASP A 239 -10.17 23.59 -19.16
C ASP A 239 -10.94 24.74 -18.48
N ASP A 240 -12.18 24.98 -18.93
CA ASP A 240 -13.11 25.98 -18.42
C ASP A 240 -14.07 25.44 -17.35
N ALA A 241 -13.82 24.24 -16.81
CA ALA A 241 -14.64 23.66 -15.75
C ALA A 241 -14.80 24.62 -14.57
N ALA A 242 -16.05 24.83 -14.16
CA ALA A 242 -16.36 25.72 -13.04
C ALA A 242 -15.71 25.24 -11.73
N GLY A 243 -15.33 26.17 -10.87
CA GLY A 243 -14.68 25.89 -9.58
C GLY A 243 -15.35 24.77 -8.76
N PRO A 244 -16.68 24.77 -8.57
CA PRO A 244 -17.37 23.70 -7.85
C PRO A 244 -17.22 22.30 -8.47
N VAL A 245 -17.14 22.18 -9.80
CA VAL A 245 -16.90 20.90 -10.49
C VAL A 245 -15.48 20.43 -10.24
N ARG A 246 -14.51 21.33 -10.36
CA ARG A 246 -13.10 21.04 -10.09
C ARG A 246 -12.89 20.56 -8.65
N THR A 247 -13.45 21.28 -7.67
CA THR A 247 -13.39 20.88 -6.26
C THR A 247 -14.00 19.50 -6.03
N LEU A 248 -15.16 19.21 -6.63
CA LEU A 248 -15.78 17.89 -6.48
C LEU A 248 -14.92 16.76 -7.06
N VAL A 249 -14.30 16.99 -8.23
CA VAL A 249 -13.40 16.02 -8.87
C VAL A 249 -12.15 15.81 -8.02
N GLU A 250 -11.55 16.88 -7.51
CA GLU A 250 -10.39 16.80 -6.61
C GLU A 250 -10.74 16.10 -5.28
N ASP A 251 -11.92 16.38 -4.71
CA ASP A 251 -12.37 15.78 -3.45
C ASP A 251 -12.63 14.27 -3.58
N LEU A 252 -13.25 13.83 -4.69
CA LEU A 252 -13.67 12.43 -4.85
C LEU A 252 -12.68 11.57 -5.64
N LEU A 253 -11.97 12.13 -6.62
CA LEU A 253 -11.00 11.38 -7.44
C LEU A 253 -9.55 11.65 -7.03
N GLY A 254 -9.30 12.63 -6.15
CA GLY A 254 -7.97 12.92 -5.64
C GLY A 254 -7.48 11.97 -4.57
N ASP A 255 -6.27 12.26 -4.07
CA ASP A 255 -5.59 11.50 -3.00
C ASP A 255 -5.88 12.08 -1.62
N GLY A 256 -6.93 12.90 -1.49
CA GLY A 256 -7.24 13.63 -0.26
C GLY A 256 -7.55 12.70 0.91
N GLU A 257 -8.26 11.60 0.65
CA GLU A 257 -8.58 10.58 1.65
C GLU A 257 -7.32 9.84 2.11
N ASP A 258 -6.44 9.44 1.18
CA ASP A 258 -5.16 8.80 1.50
C ASP A 258 -4.25 9.73 2.32
N ALA A 259 -4.11 11.00 1.89
CA ALA A 259 -3.34 12.00 2.61
C ALA A 259 -3.87 12.22 4.03
N ALA A 260 -5.20 12.27 4.20
CA ALA A 260 -5.83 12.37 5.51
C ALA A 260 -5.58 11.12 6.37
N ALA A 261 -5.62 9.92 5.78
CA ALA A 261 -5.34 8.67 6.48
C ALA A 261 -3.89 8.62 6.99
N PHE A 262 -2.91 8.99 6.16
CA PHE A 262 -1.49 9.10 6.57
C PHE A 262 -1.30 10.11 7.71
N ALA A 263 -1.91 11.29 7.60
CA ALA A 263 -1.80 12.32 8.64
C ALA A 263 -2.46 11.88 9.96
N ALA A 264 -3.60 11.18 9.90
CA ALA A 264 -4.29 10.68 11.07
C ALA A 264 -3.53 9.55 11.80
N ALA A 265 -2.75 8.75 11.07
CA ALA A 265 -1.98 7.65 11.63
C ALA A 265 -0.75 8.09 12.46
N VAL A 266 -0.28 9.32 12.27
CA VAL A 266 0.94 9.85 12.89
C VAL A 266 0.61 11.06 13.77
N PRO A 267 0.62 10.91 15.11
CA PRO A 267 0.32 12.01 16.02
C PRO A 267 1.18 13.26 15.75
N GLY A 268 0.57 14.43 15.64
CA GLY A 268 1.29 15.68 15.38
C GLY A 268 1.78 15.90 13.95
N ALA A 269 1.46 15.01 13.00
CA ALA A 269 1.65 15.29 11.58
C ALA A 269 0.79 16.48 11.13
N ASP A 270 1.27 17.24 10.14
CA ASP A 270 0.55 18.36 9.53
C ASP A 270 -0.27 17.85 8.32
N PRO A 271 -1.61 17.77 8.40
CA PRO A 271 -2.44 17.22 7.32
C PRO A 271 -2.34 18.02 6.02
N ALA A 272 -2.19 19.34 6.11
CA ALA A 272 -2.09 20.20 4.93
C ALA A 272 -0.72 20.01 4.26
N ALA A 273 0.34 19.87 5.04
CA ALA A 273 1.68 19.58 4.51
C ALA A 273 1.77 18.16 3.91
N VAL A 274 1.11 17.17 4.51
CA VAL A 274 1.01 15.81 3.95
C VAL A 274 0.34 15.87 2.57
N ALA A 275 -0.84 16.49 2.45
CA ALA A 275 -1.51 16.62 1.16
C ALA A 275 -0.67 17.41 0.13
N ALA A 276 0.02 18.47 0.55
CA ALA A 276 0.88 19.25 -0.33
C ALA A 276 2.10 18.45 -0.85
N SER A 277 2.59 17.48 -0.07
CA SER A 277 3.73 16.64 -0.48
C SER A 277 3.43 15.70 -1.64
N PHE A 278 2.15 15.34 -1.83
CA PHE A 278 1.71 14.48 -2.95
C PHE A 278 1.76 15.21 -4.29
N ALA A 279 1.68 16.54 -4.29
CA ALA A 279 1.80 17.34 -5.50
C ALA A 279 3.26 17.54 -5.97
N LEU A 280 4.24 17.14 -5.16
CA LEU A 280 5.66 17.27 -5.48
C LEU A 280 6.18 15.94 -6.05
N PRO A 281 6.99 15.95 -7.13
CA PRO A 281 7.47 14.72 -7.74
C PRO A 281 8.65 14.10 -6.98
N GLY A 282 8.76 12.76 -7.07
CA GLY A 282 9.96 12.00 -6.70
C GLY A 282 10.51 12.28 -5.30
N ALA A 283 11.83 12.49 -5.21
CA ALA A 283 12.55 12.64 -3.95
C ALA A 283 12.14 13.90 -3.17
N ASP A 284 11.75 14.98 -3.86
CA ASP A 284 11.31 16.21 -3.22
C ASP A 284 9.96 16.01 -2.51
N GLY A 285 9.05 15.25 -3.13
CA GLY A 285 7.77 14.87 -2.52
C GLY A 285 7.94 13.95 -1.32
N LEU A 286 8.79 12.92 -1.44
CA LEU A 286 9.11 12.04 -0.31
C LEU A 286 9.73 12.82 0.86
N ALA A 287 10.68 13.72 0.60
CA ALA A 287 11.31 14.53 1.64
C ALA A 287 10.31 15.49 2.31
N ALA A 288 9.41 16.09 1.54
CA ALA A 288 8.33 16.92 2.08
C ALA A 288 7.36 16.09 2.93
N PHE A 289 7.03 14.86 2.52
CA PHE A 289 6.17 13.95 3.28
C PHE A 289 6.82 13.55 4.61
N VAL A 290 8.10 13.14 4.60
CA VAL A 290 8.88 12.84 5.82
C VAL A 290 8.85 14.04 6.80
N ALA A 291 9.04 15.25 6.29
CA ALA A 291 8.98 16.46 7.11
C ALA A 291 7.56 16.74 7.64
N ALA A 292 6.52 16.53 6.83
CA ALA A 292 5.12 16.72 7.21
C ALA A 292 4.67 15.75 8.32
N LEU A 293 5.25 14.55 8.36
CA LEU A 293 5.07 13.58 9.45
C LEU A 293 5.85 13.92 10.73
N GLY A 294 6.67 14.99 10.71
CA GLY A 294 7.53 15.37 11.83
C GLY A 294 8.73 14.44 12.05
N LEU A 295 9.11 13.65 11.04
CA LEU A 295 10.24 12.74 11.11
C LEU A 295 11.57 13.47 10.83
N PRO A 296 12.71 12.96 11.33
CA PRO A 296 14.01 13.56 11.06
C PRO A 296 14.33 13.54 9.56
N PRO A 297 14.96 14.59 9.01
CA PRO A 297 15.34 14.63 7.59
C PRO A 297 16.29 13.49 7.19
N ALA A 298 17.06 12.96 8.14
CA ALA A 298 17.93 11.79 7.96
C ALA A 298 17.14 10.54 7.50
N VAL A 299 15.84 10.44 7.75
CA VAL A 299 14.99 9.36 7.23
C VAL A 299 14.93 9.39 5.71
N ALA A 300 14.74 10.58 5.12
CA ALA A 300 14.77 10.75 3.67
C ALA A 300 16.17 10.46 3.11
N ASP A 301 17.24 10.79 3.85
CA ASP A 301 18.62 10.45 3.44
C ASP A 301 18.87 8.95 3.43
N VAL A 302 18.34 8.19 4.40
CA VAL A 302 18.43 6.72 4.39
C VAL A 302 17.65 6.13 3.21
N LEU A 303 16.40 6.57 3.01
CA LEU A 303 15.56 6.09 1.91
C LEU A 303 16.21 6.34 0.54
N GLU A 304 16.87 7.48 0.37
CA GLU A 304 17.57 7.84 -0.86
C GLU A 304 19.01 7.30 -0.94
N GLY A 305 19.49 6.56 0.06
CA GLY A 305 20.83 5.98 0.09
C GLY A 305 21.97 6.98 0.27
N ARG A 306 21.68 8.16 0.83
CA ARG A 306 22.67 9.18 1.21
C ARG A 306 23.24 8.97 2.63
N ALA A 307 22.58 8.13 3.45
CA ALA A 307 23.00 7.75 4.79
C ALA A 307 22.73 6.26 5.02
N GLU A 308 23.48 5.63 5.92
CA GLU A 308 23.19 4.26 6.37
C GLU A 308 22.18 4.28 7.53
N PRO A 309 21.30 3.27 7.65
CA PRO A 309 20.37 3.18 8.77
C PRO A 309 21.04 3.27 10.15
N ALA A 310 22.28 2.76 10.26
CA ALA A 310 23.06 2.75 11.49
C ALA A 310 23.57 4.14 11.92
N ASP A 311 23.56 5.13 11.01
CA ASP A 311 24.02 6.48 11.29
C ASP A 311 22.95 7.35 11.97
N LEU A 312 21.70 6.87 12.06
CA LEU A 312 20.64 7.58 12.78
C LEU A 312 20.92 7.63 14.29
N GLU A 313 20.56 8.75 14.91
CA GLU A 313 20.71 8.93 16.35
C GLU A 313 19.93 7.85 17.13
N GLY A 314 20.62 7.17 18.05
CA GLY A 314 20.01 6.11 18.87
C GLY A 314 19.71 4.81 18.12
N ALA A 315 20.15 4.68 16.87
CA ALA A 315 19.96 3.47 16.07
C ALA A 315 20.70 2.26 16.65
N ARG A 316 20.06 1.10 16.56
CA ARG A 316 20.63 -0.21 16.94
C ARG A 316 20.36 -1.22 15.85
N THR A 317 21.41 -1.83 15.33
CA THR A 317 21.31 -2.86 14.28
C THR A 317 21.24 -4.25 14.91
N HIS A 318 20.28 -5.05 14.44
CA HIS A 318 20.11 -6.45 14.76
C HIS A 318 20.46 -7.28 13.54
N GLU A 319 21.49 -8.11 13.67
CA GLU A 319 21.89 -9.06 12.64
C GLU A 319 20.93 -10.23 12.53
N ALA A 320 20.80 -10.80 11.33
CA ALA A 320 20.09 -12.05 11.14
C ALA A 320 20.84 -13.18 11.86
N GLU A 321 20.19 -13.79 12.85
CA GLU A 321 20.74 -14.92 13.61
C GLU A 321 19.90 -16.19 13.41
N ARG A 322 20.34 -17.31 14.00
CA ARG A 322 19.52 -18.53 14.05
C ARG A 322 18.26 -18.28 14.87
N LEU A 323 17.10 -18.77 14.40
CA LEU A 323 15.78 -18.54 15.01
C LEU A 323 15.74 -18.75 16.55
N PRO A 324 16.30 -19.81 17.14
CA PRO A 324 16.28 -19.96 18.62
C PRO A 324 17.05 -18.87 19.36
N ARG A 325 18.09 -18.32 18.74
CA ARG A 325 18.93 -17.28 19.33
C ARG A 325 18.26 -15.90 19.22
N ALA A 326 17.67 -15.60 18.06
CA ALA A 326 16.83 -14.43 17.88
C ALA A 326 15.65 -14.43 18.87
N ALA A 327 14.96 -15.56 19.02
CA ALA A 327 13.87 -15.71 20.00
C ALA A 327 14.34 -15.48 21.44
N ALA A 328 15.52 -15.96 21.81
CA ALA A 328 16.10 -15.71 23.14
C ALA A 328 16.48 -14.24 23.35
N GLN A 329 17.00 -13.56 22.33
CA GLN A 329 17.30 -12.13 22.36
C GLN A 329 16.02 -11.30 22.48
N SER A 330 14.99 -11.63 21.70
CA SER A 330 13.65 -11.04 21.82
C SER A 330 13.09 -11.20 23.23
N ALA A 331 13.10 -12.42 23.78
CA ALA A 331 12.62 -12.65 25.14
C ALA A 331 13.40 -11.84 26.20
N ARG A 332 14.72 -11.71 26.03
CA ARG A 332 15.56 -10.89 26.91
C ARG A 332 15.17 -9.41 26.83
N LEU A 333 15.02 -8.84 25.64
CA LEU A 333 14.62 -7.45 25.44
C LEU A 333 13.21 -7.18 26.02
N ALA A 334 12.29 -8.14 25.88
CA ALA A 334 10.95 -8.03 26.46
C ALA A 334 10.99 -7.95 27.99
N LEU A 335 11.88 -8.73 28.65
CA LEU A 335 12.08 -8.68 30.10
C LEU A 335 12.77 -7.40 30.55
N GLU A 336 13.74 -6.89 29.79
CA GLU A 336 14.44 -5.63 30.09
C GLU A 336 13.51 -4.41 29.95
N GLY A 337 12.50 -4.47 29.06
CA GLY A 337 11.51 -3.42 28.85
C GLY A 337 10.33 -3.43 29.83
N GLN A 338 10.21 -4.43 30.70
CA GLN A 338 9.14 -4.46 31.71
C GLN A 338 9.45 -3.52 32.89
N PRO A 339 8.47 -2.74 33.39
CA PRO A 339 8.63 -2.05 34.65
C PRO A 339 8.92 -3.07 35.77
N PRO A 340 9.73 -2.72 36.79
CA PRO A 340 10.11 -3.67 37.82
C PRO A 340 8.87 -4.25 38.48
N MET A 341 8.76 -5.59 38.45
CA MET A 341 7.71 -6.30 39.17
C MET A 341 7.74 -5.90 40.64
N ALA A 342 6.65 -5.28 41.13
CA ALA A 342 6.47 -5.10 42.56
C ALA A 342 6.58 -6.47 43.25
N PRO A 343 7.29 -6.58 44.39
CA PRO A 343 7.49 -7.87 45.05
C PRO A 343 6.13 -8.47 45.40
N SER A 344 5.77 -9.54 44.70
CA SER A 344 4.51 -10.23 44.92
C SER A 344 4.59 -11.02 46.22
N THR A 345 3.75 -10.67 47.19
CA THR A 345 3.35 -11.61 48.25
C THR A 345 2.74 -12.82 47.58
N ARG A 346 3.18 -14.03 47.98
CA ARG A 346 3.00 -15.37 47.38
C ARG A 346 1.55 -15.87 47.15
N THR A 347 0.57 -14.99 46.95
CA THR A 347 -0.85 -15.36 46.87
C THR A 347 -1.57 -14.62 45.75
N ALA A 348 -1.02 -14.64 44.54
CA ALA A 348 -1.77 -14.30 43.32
C ALA A 348 -1.08 -14.88 42.08
N LEU A 349 -1.03 -16.21 41.98
CA LEU A 349 -0.58 -16.91 40.77
C LEU A 349 -1.79 -17.64 40.20
N ARG A 350 -2.71 -16.89 39.57
CA ARG A 350 -3.79 -17.35 38.68
C ARG A 350 -4.45 -16.15 37.97
N ALA A 351 -3.70 -15.44 37.14
CA ALA A 351 -4.19 -14.62 36.03
C ALA A 351 -2.96 -14.01 35.34
N GLY A 352 -2.60 -14.50 34.16
CA GLY A 352 -1.41 -14.05 33.43
C GLY A 352 -0.75 -15.17 32.63
N ALA A 353 -1.54 -15.86 31.81
CA ALA A 353 -1.05 -16.82 30.83
C ALA A 353 -1.86 -16.65 29.54
N VAL A 354 -1.83 -15.44 28.98
CA VAL A 354 -2.27 -15.15 27.62
C VAL A 354 -1.18 -14.24 27.06
N GLY A 355 -0.38 -14.76 26.13
CA GLY A 355 0.76 -14.02 25.54
C GLY A 355 1.95 -14.87 25.09
N LEU A 356 2.06 -16.12 25.55
CA LEU A 356 3.12 -17.06 25.13
C LEU A 356 2.63 -18.20 24.22
N GLY A 357 1.34 -18.18 23.83
CA GLY A 357 0.69 -19.29 23.12
C GLY A 357 0.96 -19.37 21.62
N ALA A 358 1.26 -18.26 20.94
CA ALA A 358 1.36 -18.24 19.48
C ALA A 358 2.69 -18.83 18.96
N LEU A 359 3.80 -18.63 19.68
CA LEU A 359 5.14 -19.11 19.28
C LEU A 359 5.29 -20.64 19.34
N ALA A 360 4.49 -21.34 20.16
CA ALA A 360 4.56 -22.79 20.28
C ALA A 360 3.83 -23.53 19.15
N VAL A 361 2.83 -22.92 18.51
CA VAL A 361 1.98 -23.59 17.52
C VAL A 361 2.65 -23.63 16.14
N VAL A 362 3.35 -22.57 15.73
CA VAL A 362 4.05 -22.53 14.43
C VAL A 362 5.24 -23.50 14.39
N ALA A 363 6.00 -23.61 15.49
CA ALA A 363 7.11 -24.56 15.59
C ALA A 363 6.63 -26.03 15.57
N MET A 364 5.43 -26.32 16.10
CA MET A 364 4.88 -27.67 16.13
C MET A 364 4.26 -28.10 14.78
N VAL A 365 3.73 -27.16 13.99
CA VAL A 365 3.17 -27.44 12.65
C VAL A 365 4.28 -27.71 11.62
N MET A 366 5.41 -26.99 11.68
CA MET A 366 6.55 -27.23 10.77
C MET A 366 7.29 -28.54 11.07
N ALA A 367 7.42 -28.92 12.35
CA ALA A 367 8.06 -30.18 12.73
C ALA A 367 7.27 -31.44 12.31
N ARG A 368 5.97 -31.31 12.01
CA ARG A 368 5.11 -32.42 11.59
C ARG A 368 5.09 -32.65 10.08
N ARG A 369 5.44 -31.64 9.26
CA ARG A 369 5.53 -31.76 7.79
C ARG A 369 6.86 -32.37 7.31
N GLY A 370 7.94 -32.27 8.09
CA GLY A 370 9.25 -32.85 7.74
C GLY A 370 9.44 -34.36 8.03
N ARG A 371 8.39 -35.10 8.40
CA ARG A 371 8.47 -36.55 8.72
C ARG A 371 7.56 -37.45 7.85
N ARG A 372 7.01 -36.92 6.76
CA ARG A 372 6.37 -37.72 5.71
C ARG A 372 6.99 -37.35 4.36
N GLY A 373 8.11 -37.99 4.09
CA GLY A 373 8.83 -38.07 2.82
C GLY A 373 9.68 -39.33 2.88
#